data_AF-A0A372E2E1-F1
#
_entry.id   AF-A0A372E2E1-F1
#
_cell.length_a   1.000
_cell.length_b   1.000
_cell.length_c   1.000
_cell.angle_alpha   90.00
_cell.angle_beta   90.00
_cell.angle_gamma   90.00
#
_symmetry.space_group_name_H-M   'P 1'
#
loop_
_entity.id
_entity.type
_entity.pdbx_description
1 polymer ?
#
loop_
_entity_poly.entity_id
_entity_poly.type
_entity_poly.pdbx_seq_one_letter_code
_entity_poly.pdbx_strand_id
1 'polypeptide(L)'
;MVKLLRYSIAAVWLINGLLAKLLHLVPRHEAIVGRILGPAYAGPLTRFIGLAEIGLGLWVLSGRNPRPTAALQIALVLTMNALELWLAPDLLLWGPLNFAFALLFAVVVYWWGRLEVSTTSC
;
A
#
# COMPACT_ATOMS: atom_id res chain seq x y z
N MET A 1 6.01 -7.11 -20.80
CA MET A 1 6.24 -7.47 -19.38
C MET A 1 6.08 -6.29 -18.42
N VAL A 2 6.81 -5.18 -18.58
CA VAL A 2 6.81 -4.07 -17.61
C VAL A 2 5.43 -3.41 -17.43
N LYS A 3 4.68 -3.21 -18.52
CA LYS A 3 3.29 -2.71 -18.49
C LYS A 3 2.36 -3.60 -17.66
N LEU A 4 2.51 -4.92 -17.75
CA LEU A 4 1.69 -5.87 -17.00
C LEU A 4 1.94 -5.73 -15.49
N LEU A 5 3.22 -5.67 -15.07
CA LEU A 5 3.56 -5.41 -13.66
C LEU A 5 3.01 -4.07 -13.18
N ARG A 6 3.09 -3.01 -14.00
CA ARG A 6 2.54 -1.70 -13.66
C ARG A 6 1.04 -1.76 -13.41
N TYR A 7 0.28 -2.41 -14.29
CA TYR A 7 -1.15 -2.58 -14.10
C TYR A 7 -1.48 -3.45 -12.89
N SER A 8 -0.74 -4.53 -12.65
CA SER A 8 -0.91 -5.38 -11.47
C SER A 8 -0.66 -4.60 -10.17
N ILE A 9 0.42 -3.82 -10.10
CA ILE A 9 0.75 -2.99 -8.94
C ILE A 9 -0.31 -1.91 -8.74
N ALA A 10 -0.69 -1.20 -9.80
CA ALA A 10 -1.75 -0.18 -9.73
C ALA A 10 -3.09 -0.76 -9.28
N ALA A 11 -3.43 -1.97 -9.76
CA ALA A 11 -4.63 -2.69 -9.31
C ALA A 11 -4.55 -3.04 -7.83
N VAL A 12 -3.40 -3.50 -7.32
CA VAL A 12 -3.22 -3.76 -5.88
C VAL A 12 -3.48 -2.50 -5.05
N TRP A 13 -2.94 -1.34 -5.45
CA TRP A 13 -3.18 -0.08 -4.74
C TRP A 13 -4.63 0.41 -4.85
N LEU A 14 -5.24 0.31 -6.03
CA LEU A 14 -6.64 0.70 -6.24
C LEU A 14 -7.59 -0.21 -5.47
N ILE A 15 -7.41 -1.53 -5.54
CA ILE A 15 -8.25 -2.51 -4.86
C ILE A 15 -8.09 -2.38 -3.35
N ASN A 16 -6.86 -2.29 -2.83
CA ASN A 16 -6.64 -2.12 -1.39
C ASN A 16 -7.14 -0.75 -0.88
N GLY A 17 -6.83 0.33 -1.57
CA GLY A 17 -7.28 1.68 -1.17
C GLY A 17 -8.81 1.84 -1.24
N LEU A 18 -9.43 1.34 -2.31
CA LEU A 18 -10.87 1.46 -2.54
C LEU A 18 -11.68 0.45 -1.70
N LEU A 19 -11.38 -0.84 -1.79
CA LEU A 19 -12.17 -1.88 -1.13
C LEU A 19 -11.86 -1.99 0.37
N ALA A 20 -10.59 -1.91 0.77
CA ALA A 20 -10.23 -2.17 2.17
C ALA A 20 -10.41 -0.93 3.07
N LYS A 21 -10.19 0.28 2.55
CA LYS A 21 -10.19 1.52 3.33
C LYS A 21 -11.31 2.49 3.00
N LEU A 22 -11.62 2.72 1.72
CA LEU A 22 -12.70 3.64 1.34
C LEU A 22 -14.09 3.04 1.60
N LEU A 23 -14.28 1.75 1.30
CA LEU A 23 -15.54 1.04 1.50
C LEU A 23 -15.79 0.56 2.93
N HIS A 24 -14.86 0.76 3.88
CA HIS A 24 -14.94 0.22 5.25
C HIS A 24 -15.23 -1.30 5.31
N LEU A 25 -14.91 -2.05 4.24
CA LEU A 25 -15.32 -3.45 4.11
C LEU A 25 -14.60 -4.40 5.06
N VAL A 26 -13.65 -3.88 5.84
CA VAL A 26 -12.97 -4.63 6.89
C VAL A 26 -12.92 -3.81 8.20
N PRO A 27 -13.77 -4.13 9.19
CA PRO A 27 -13.82 -3.41 10.48
C PRO A 27 -12.54 -3.54 11.31
N ARG A 28 -11.55 -4.31 10.84
CA ARG A 28 -10.24 -4.47 11.49
C ARG A 28 -9.42 -3.17 11.49
N HIS A 29 -9.35 -2.44 10.39
CA HIS A 29 -8.51 -1.22 10.32
C HIS A 29 -9.01 -0.12 11.26
N GLU A 30 -10.33 -0.01 11.42
CA GLU A 30 -10.95 0.95 12.34
C GLU A 30 -10.66 0.60 13.81
N ALA A 31 -10.57 -0.70 14.14
CA ALA A 31 -10.15 -1.16 15.45
C ALA A 31 -8.67 -0.89 15.75
N ILE A 32 -7.78 -0.95 14.75
CA ILE A 32 -6.36 -0.55 14.90
C ILE A 32 -6.28 0.94 15.19
N VAL A 33 -6.84 1.80 14.34
CA VAL A 33 -6.74 3.25 14.52
C VAL A 33 -7.49 3.71 15.78
N GLY A 34 -8.59 3.03 16.14
CA GLY A 34 -9.32 3.25 17.38
C GLY A 34 -8.49 2.98 18.64
N ARG A 35 -7.57 2.00 18.60
CA ARG A 35 -6.59 1.76 19.67
C ARG A 35 -5.51 2.86 19.77
N ILE A 36 -5.16 3.54 18.68
CA ILE A 36 -4.06 4.52 18.63
C ILE A 36 -4.53 5.94 18.97
N LEU A 37 -5.60 6.38 18.30
CA LEU A 37 -6.04 7.79 18.31
C LEU A 37 -7.43 7.98 18.95
N GLY A 38 -8.07 6.89 19.37
CA GLY A 38 -9.46 6.87 19.82
C GLY A 38 -10.46 6.68 18.67
N PRO A 39 -11.63 6.10 18.94
CA PRO A 39 -12.60 5.70 17.92
C PRO A 39 -13.16 6.88 17.09
N ALA A 40 -13.11 8.11 17.61
CA ALA A 40 -13.60 9.30 16.93
C ALA A 40 -12.80 9.68 15.68
N TYR A 41 -11.51 9.34 15.61
CA TYR A 41 -10.63 9.68 14.48
C TYR A 41 -10.29 8.48 13.59
N ALA A 42 -10.72 7.28 13.98
CA ALA A 42 -10.40 6.02 13.30
C ALA A 42 -10.97 5.96 11.87
N GLY A 43 -12.25 6.30 11.70
CA GLY A 43 -12.90 6.31 10.39
C GLY A 43 -12.31 7.33 9.41
N PRO A 44 -12.25 8.64 9.76
CA PRO A 44 -11.75 9.68 8.86
C PRO A 44 -10.31 9.44 8.40
N LEU A 45 -9.42 9.02 9.32
CA LEU A 45 -8.01 8.80 8.99
C LEU A 45 -7.83 7.60 8.07
N THR A 46 -8.59 6.52 8.29
CA THR A 46 -8.59 5.34 7.41
C THR A 46 -9.03 5.70 5.99
N ARG A 47 -10.05 6.55 5.85
CA ARG A 47 -10.50 7.05 4.53
C ARG A 47 -9.45 7.92 3.86
N PHE A 48 -8.79 8.82 4.60
CA PHE A 48 -7.71 9.64 4.06
C PHE A 48 -6.55 8.80 3.52
N ILE A 49 -6.17 7.75 4.25
CA ILE A 49 -5.15 6.81 3.79
C ILE A 49 -5.63 6.10 2.52
N GLY A 50 -6.87 5.57 2.49
CA GLY A 50 -7.43 4.93 1.29
C GLY A 50 -7.45 5.86 0.06
N LEU A 51 -7.75 7.14 0.27
CA LEU A 51 -7.73 8.16 -0.79
C LEU A 51 -6.32 8.43 -1.32
N ALA A 52 -5.33 8.47 -0.42
CA ALA A 52 -3.92 8.57 -0.78
C ALA A 52 -3.46 7.34 -1.58
N GLU A 53 -3.91 6.13 -1.23
CA GLU A 53 -3.61 4.89 -1.96
C GLU A 53 -4.19 4.87 -3.36
N ILE A 54 -5.44 5.34 -3.53
CA ILE A 54 -6.06 5.50 -4.85
C ILE A 54 -5.28 6.50 -5.70
N GLY A 55 -4.92 7.65 -5.13
CA GLY A 55 -4.09 8.65 -5.80
C GLY A 55 -2.74 8.07 -6.24
N LEU A 56 -2.12 7.23 -5.38
CA LEU A 56 -0.88 6.54 -5.70
C LEU A 56 -1.06 5.50 -6.81
N GLY A 57 -2.15 4.73 -6.79
CA GLY A 57 -2.48 3.77 -7.85
C GLY A 57 -2.64 4.46 -9.21
N LEU A 58 -3.32 5.61 -9.25
CA LEU A 58 -3.44 6.45 -10.44
C LEU A 58 -2.08 7.03 -10.87
N TRP A 59 -1.23 7.42 -9.91
CA TRP A 59 0.13 7.90 -10.19
C TRP A 59 1.01 6.81 -10.82
N VAL A 60 0.96 5.59 -10.29
CA VAL A 60 1.64 4.41 -10.87
C VAL A 60 1.12 4.15 -12.29
N LEU A 61 -0.19 4.30 -12.51
CA LEU A 61 -0.83 4.19 -13.82
C LEU A 61 -0.34 5.25 -14.82
N SER A 62 0.03 6.44 -14.35
CA SER A 62 0.62 7.49 -15.18
C SER A 62 2.04 7.13 -15.67
N GLY A 63 2.75 6.26 -14.95
CA GLY A 63 4.11 5.82 -15.32
C GLY A 63 5.16 6.94 -15.24
N ARG A 64 4.82 8.08 -14.64
CA ARG A 64 5.70 9.25 -14.52
C ARG A 64 6.66 9.06 -13.34
N ASN A 65 7.96 9.18 -13.60
CA ASN A 65 9.04 9.07 -12.59
C ASN A 65 9.00 7.76 -11.76
N PRO A 66 9.27 6.59 -12.39
CA PRO A 66 9.16 5.29 -11.73
C PRO A 66 10.08 5.09 -10.51
N ARG A 67 11.25 5.77 -10.43
CA ARG A 67 12.15 5.67 -9.26
C ARG A 67 11.52 6.20 -7.97
N PRO A 68 11.14 7.49 -7.86
CA PRO A 68 10.54 8.00 -6.64
C PRO A 68 9.19 7.33 -6.34
N THR A 69 8.42 6.94 -7.36
CA THR A 69 7.15 6.23 -7.14
C THR A 69 7.37 4.85 -6.53
N ALA A 70 8.37 4.08 -6.97
CA ALA A 70 8.71 2.79 -6.36
C ALA A 70 9.21 2.97 -4.93
N ALA A 71 10.08 3.96 -4.67
CA ALA A 71 10.57 4.25 -3.33
C ALA A 71 9.42 4.63 -2.36
N LEU A 72 8.48 5.46 -2.81
CA LEU A 72 7.34 5.88 -2.02
C LEU A 72 6.40 4.71 -1.69
N GLN A 73 6.13 3.84 -2.68
CA GLN A 73 5.35 2.62 -2.47
C GLN A 73 6.00 1.67 -1.43
N ILE A 74 7.31 1.45 -1.55
CA ILE A 74 8.06 0.61 -0.60
C ILE A 74 8.00 1.20 0.80
N ALA A 75 8.26 2.51 0.93
CA ALA A 75 8.18 3.21 2.22
C ALA A 75 6.79 3.07 2.84
N LEU A 76 5.72 3.33 2.08
CA LEU A 76 4.35 3.22 2.57
C LEU A 76 3.99 1.79 3.01
N VAL A 77 4.30 0.78 2.19
CA VAL A 77 4.02 -0.63 2.51
C VAL A 77 4.75 -1.07 3.77
N LEU A 78 6.04 -0.73 3.91
CA LEU A 78 6.83 -1.07 5.08
C LEU A 78 6.37 -0.33 6.33
N THR A 79 6.09 0.98 6.22
CA THR A 79 5.62 1.78 7.36
C THR A 79 4.27 1.27 7.86
N MET A 80 3.31 1.02 6.97
CA MET A 80 1.99 0.52 7.36
C MET A 80 2.09 -0.88 7.99
N ASN A 81 2.83 -1.81 7.38
CA ASN A 81 2.98 -3.15 7.94
C ASN A 81 3.75 -3.15 9.27
N ALA A 82 4.72 -2.26 9.45
CA ALA A 82 5.40 -2.09 10.73
C ALA A 82 4.42 -1.57 11.81
N LEU A 83 3.60 -0.57 11.48
CA LEU A 83 2.57 -0.07 12.40
C LEU A 83 1.53 -1.15 12.75
N GLU A 84 1.09 -1.93 11.77
CA GLU A 84 0.17 -3.05 12.01
C GLU A 84 0.78 -4.11 12.95
N LEU A 85 2.04 -4.49 12.72
CA LEU A 85 2.75 -5.46 13.55
C LEU A 85 2.93 -4.99 15.00
N TRP A 86 3.16 -3.68 15.20
CA TRP A 86 3.40 -3.11 16.52
C TRP A 86 2.11 -2.79 17.28
N LEU A 87 1.08 -2.27 16.63
CA LEU A 87 -0.12 -1.76 17.29
C LEU A 87 -1.32 -2.69 17.21
N ALA A 88 -1.32 -3.65 16.29
CA ALA A 88 -2.40 -4.62 16.19
C ALA A 88 -1.94 -5.99 15.68
N PRO A 89 -0.92 -6.61 16.32
CA PRO A 89 -0.47 -7.95 15.97
C PRO A 89 -1.61 -8.98 15.97
N ASP A 90 -2.61 -8.79 16.84
CA ASP A 90 -3.79 -9.66 16.99
C ASP A 90 -4.76 -9.62 15.79
N LEU A 91 -4.71 -8.57 14.98
CA LEU A 91 -5.62 -8.35 13.84
C LEU A 91 -5.01 -8.74 12.50
N LEU A 92 -3.73 -9.15 12.47
CA LEU A 92 -3.08 -9.62 11.25
C LEU A 92 -3.63 -11.01 10.90
N LEU A 93 -4.25 -11.12 9.73
CA LEU A 93 -4.76 -12.39 9.15
C LEU A 93 -3.73 -13.53 9.17
N TRP A 94 -2.44 -13.19 9.11
CA TRP A 94 -1.32 -14.13 9.05
C TRP A 94 -0.27 -13.87 10.16
N GLY A 95 -0.56 -13.01 11.14
CA GLY A 95 0.42 -12.59 12.14
C GLY A 95 1.71 -12.01 11.49
N PRO A 96 2.92 -12.32 11.99
CA PRO A 96 4.17 -11.73 11.49
C PRO A 96 4.49 -12.04 10.01
N LEU A 97 3.86 -13.06 9.41
CA LEU A 97 4.00 -13.35 7.98
C LEU A 97 3.49 -12.22 7.08
N ASN A 98 2.59 -11.36 7.56
CA ASN A 98 2.12 -10.21 6.78
C ASN A 98 3.29 -9.26 6.42
N PHE A 99 4.24 -9.09 7.36
CA PHE A 99 5.45 -8.32 7.11
C PHE A 99 6.37 -8.99 6.07
N ALA A 100 6.45 -10.32 6.05
CA ALA A 100 7.20 -11.04 5.03
C ALA A 100 6.60 -10.86 3.63
N PHE A 101 5.27 -10.89 3.51
CA PHE A 101 4.57 -10.59 2.25
C PHE A 101 4.78 -9.13 1.82
N ALA A 102 4.76 -8.18 2.77
CA ALA A 102 5.05 -6.79 2.52
C ALA A 102 6.49 -6.58 1.99
N LEU A 103 7.46 -7.30 2.56
CA LEU A 103 8.85 -7.28 2.12
C LEU A 103 9.00 -7.85 0.71
N LEU A 104 8.33 -8.97 0.41
CA LEU A 104 8.30 -9.57 -0.92
C LEU A 104 7.70 -8.61 -1.95
N PHE A 105 6.58 -7.96 -1.61
CA PHE A 105 5.96 -6.94 -2.45
C PHE A 105 6.89 -5.74 -2.69
N ALA A 106 7.59 -5.28 -1.66
CA ALA A 106 8.58 -4.21 -1.78
C ALA A 106 9.72 -4.56 -2.75
N VAL A 107 10.22 -5.81 -2.70
CA VAL A 107 11.23 -6.29 -3.65
C VAL A 107 10.69 -6.29 -5.09
N VAL A 108 9.45 -6.74 -5.29
CA VAL A 108 8.80 -6.73 -6.62
C VAL A 108 8.66 -5.29 -7.15
N VAL A 109 8.21 -4.35 -6.30
CA VAL A 109 8.07 -2.93 -6.66
C VAL A 109 9.43 -2.29 -6.97
N TYR A 110 10.48 -2.63 -6.22
CA TYR A 110 11.84 -2.16 -6.48
C TYR A 110 12.34 -2.63 -7.85
N TRP A 111 12.16 -3.91 -8.16
CA TRP A 111 12.52 -4.48 -9.46
C TRP A 111 11.74 -3.84 -10.60
N TRP A 112 10.43 -3.66 -10.44
CA TRP A 112 9.59 -2.96 -11.42
C TRP A 112 10.09 -1.53 -11.67
N GLY A 113 10.35 -0.76 -10.61
CA GLY A 113 10.86 0.60 -10.72
C GLY A 113 12.20 0.68 -11.46
N ARG A 114 13.10 -0.28 -11.25
CA ARG A 114 14.36 -0.36 -12.01
C ARG A 114 14.15 -0.69 -13.49
N LEU A 115 13.25 -1.62 -13.79
CA LEU A 115 12.95 -2.04 -15.17
C LEU A 115 12.26 -0.93 -15.97
N GLU A 116 11.31 -0.20 -15.39
CA GLU A 116 10.59 0.86 -16.09
C GLU A 116 11.53 2.01 -16.48
N VAL A 117 12.53 2.35 -15.62
CA VAL A 117 13.58 3.34 -15.93
C VAL A 117 14.44 2.93 -17.12
N SER A 118 14.86 1.66 -17.18
CA SER A 118 15.65 1.17 -18.32
C SER A 118 14.85 1.18 -19.62
N THR A 119 13.53 1.06 -19.56
CA THR A 119 12.66 1.05 -20.75
C THR A 119 12.35 2.46 -21.28
N THR A 120 12.42 3.49 -20.43
CA THR A 120 12.16 4.90 -20.82
C THR A 120 13.42 5.64 -21.26
N SER A 121 14.60 5.03 -21.12
CA SER A 121 15.90 5.62 -21.50
C SER A 121 16.41 5.14 -22.86
N CYS A 122 15.58 4.46 -23.65
CA CYS A 122 15.85 3.96 -25.00
C CYS A 122 14.84 4.59 -25.95
#